data_AF-A0A2E5A1Y1-F1
#
_entry.id   AF-A0A2E5A1Y1-F1
#
_cell.length_a   1.000
_cell.length_b   1.000
_cell.length_c   1.000
_cell.angle_alpha   90.00
_cell.angle_beta   90.00
_cell.angle_gamma   90.00
#
_symmetry.space_group_name_H-M   'P 1'
#
loop_
_entity.id
_entity.type
_entity.pdbx_description
1 polymer ?
#
loop_
_entity_poly.entity_id
_entity_poly.type
_entity_poly.pdbx_seq_one_letter_code
_entity_poly.pdbx_strand_id
1 'polypeptide(L)'
;MASPKPTQAVLSSIRRNTCYSSARTILLVSSVILALLALVTGTSLFSLLDKEDPMAVLLSASVVLGGGLLAFLVNCLGNVYLDAADALLQIAKFEERGNRSRNEALELARKAVEDDEDEEVAPQEKNEPERKPASPTEAKEDESADETDEEDD
;
A
#
# COMPACT_ATOMS: atom_id res chain seq x y z
N MET A 1 25.25 5.99 -14.10
CA MET A 1 24.18 5.11 -13.58
C MET A 1 23.11 6.01 -12.99
N ALA A 2 21.93 6.09 -13.60
CA ALA A 2 20.88 6.98 -13.13
C ALA A 2 20.24 6.42 -11.86
N SER A 3 20.19 7.21 -10.79
CA SER A 3 19.46 6.88 -9.57
C SER A 3 17.97 6.69 -9.91
N PRO A 4 17.33 5.60 -9.44
CA PRO A 4 15.92 5.36 -9.75
C PRO A 4 15.07 6.51 -9.20
N LYS A 5 14.07 6.94 -9.97
CA LYS A 5 13.14 7.99 -9.56
C LYS A 5 12.53 7.62 -8.19
N PRO A 6 12.31 8.58 -7.28
CA PRO A 6 11.84 8.32 -5.92
C PRO A 6 10.54 7.50 -5.89
N THR A 7 9.65 7.71 -6.86
CA THR A 7 8.44 6.90 -7.08
C THR A 7 8.73 5.43 -7.38
N GLN A 8 9.77 5.12 -8.14
CA GLN A 8 10.15 3.75 -8.47
C GLN A 8 10.79 3.04 -7.27
N ALA A 9 11.52 3.78 -6.42
CA ALA A 9 12.06 3.28 -5.16
C ALA A 9 10.94 2.96 -4.15
N VAL A 10 9.94 3.84 -4.02
CA VAL A 10 8.74 3.61 -3.20
C VAL A 10 7.94 2.40 -3.72
N LEU A 11 7.69 2.33 -5.03
CA LEU A 11 7.02 1.17 -5.64
C LEU A 11 7.80 -0.13 -5.46
N SER A 12 9.13 -0.08 -5.40
CA SER A 12 9.98 -1.25 -5.15
C SER A 12 10.01 -1.67 -3.67
N SER A 13 9.89 -0.72 -2.73
CA SER A 13 9.80 -1.01 -1.30
C SER A 13 8.43 -1.59 -0.93
N ILE A 14 7.38 -1.13 -1.62
CA ILE A 14 6.03 -1.72 -1.58
C ILE A 14 6.06 -3.14 -2.18
N ARG A 15 6.69 -3.32 -3.35
CA ARG A 15 6.85 -4.65 -4.00
C ARG A 15 7.70 -5.66 -3.24
N ARG A 16 8.46 -5.26 -2.22
CA ARG A 16 9.22 -6.20 -1.37
C ARG A 16 8.33 -7.05 -0.46
N ASN A 17 7.03 -6.78 -0.41
CA ASN A 17 6.09 -7.70 0.22
C ASN A 17 5.88 -8.90 -0.71
N THR A 18 6.72 -9.92 -0.58
CA THR A 18 6.71 -11.16 -1.38
C THR A 18 5.31 -11.77 -1.50
N CYS A 19 4.48 -11.61 -0.47
CA CYS A 19 3.08 -12.05 -0.44
C CYS A 19 2.22 -11.42 -1.55
N TYR A 20 2.42 -10.15 -1.89
CA TYR A 20 1.62 -9.46 -2.92
C TYR A 20 1.94 -9.96 -4.33
N SER A 21 3.22 -10.17 -4.64
CA SER A 21 3.64 -10.76 -5.91
C SER A 21 3.14 -12.20 -6.02
N SER A 22 3.28 -13.00 -4.97
CA SER A 22 2.78 -14.38 -4.94
C SER A 22 1.26 -14.43 -5.08
N ALA A 23 0.52 -13.55 -4.41
CA ALA A 23 -0.94 -13.48 -4.50
C ALA A 23 -1.42 -13.14 -5.91
N ARG A 24 -0.76 -12.20 -6.60
CA ARG A 24 -1.04 -11.91 -8.02
C ARG A 24 -0.77 -13.12 -8.91
N THR A 25 0.32 -13.85 -8.69
CA THR A 25 0.61 -15.05 -9.46
C THR A 25 -0.44 -16.14 -9.22
N ILE A 26 -0.83 -16.36 -7.96
CA ILE A 26 -1.86 -17.34 -7.60
C ILE A 26 -3.21 -16.96 -8.23
N LEU A 27 -3.58 -15.67 -8.20
CA LEU A 27 -4.80 -15.16 -8.83
C LEU A 27 -4.79 -15.37 -10.35
N LEU A 28 -3.66 -15.10 -11.00
CA LEU A 28 -3.50 -15.33 -12.43
C LEU A 28 -3.66 -16.82 -12.75
N VAL A 29 -2.94 -17.68 -12.02
CA VAL A 29 -3.01 -19.14 -12.21
C VAL A 29 -4.43 -19.66 -11.98
N SER A 30 -5.13 -19.19 -10.94
CA SER A 30 -6.51 -19.61 -10.67
C SER A 30 -7.47 -19.14 -11.77
N SER A 31 -7.30 -17.93 -12.29
CA SER A 31 -8.11 -17.44 -13.42
C SER A 31 -7.89 -18.25 -14.70
N VAL A 32 -6.64 -18.63 -14.99
CA VAL A 32 -6.31 -19.47 -16.14
C VAL A 32 -6.92 -20.86 -15.98
N ILE A 33 -6.83 -21.46 -14.78
CA ILE A 33 -7.46 -22.75 -14.49
C ILE A 33 -8.98 -22.68 -14.69
N LEU A 34 -9.63 -21.62 -14.19
CA LEU A 34 -11.07 -21.38 -14.40
C LEU A 34 -11.43 -21.29 -15.89
N ALA A 35 -10.66 -20.55 -16.68
CA ALA A 35 -10.88 -20.45 -18.12
C ALA A 35 -10.70 -21.80 -18.83
N LEU A 36 -9.69 -22.58 -18.45
CA LEU A 36 -9.47 -23.93 -18.98
C LEU A 36 -10.60 -24.87 -18.58
N LEU A 37 -11.10 -24.81 -17.34
CA LEU A 37 -12.25 -25.59 -16.90
C LEU A 37 -13.51 -25.24 -17.70
N ALA A 38 -13.77 -23.96 -17.95
CA ALA A 38 -14.88 -23.52 -18.79
C ALA A 38 -14.77 -24.07 -20.23
N LEU A 39 -13.55 -24.05 -20.79
CA LEU A 39 -13.29 -24.58 -22.13
C LEU A 39 -13.49 -26.10 -22.18
N VAL A 40 -12.97 -26.85 -21.20
CA VAL A 40 -13.17 -28.30 -21.10
C VAL A 40 -14.66 -28.62 -20.92
N THR A 41 -15.37 -27.88 -20.08
CA THR A 41 -16.80 -28.10 -19.83
C THR A 41 -17.63 -27.81 -21.08
N GLY A 42 -17.36 -26.69 -21.76
CA GLY A 42 -18.07 -26.32 -22.99
C GLY A 42 -17.82 -27.30 -24.15
N THR A 43 -16.57 -27.71 -24.35
CA THR A 43 -16.22 -28.72 -25.38
C THR A 43 -16.78 -30.10 -25.07
N SER A 44 -16.85 -30.48 -23.79
CA SER A 44 -17.48 -31.72 -23.35
C SER A 44 -18.99 -31.69 -23.62
N LEU A 45 -19.67 -30.58 -23.26
CA LEU A 45 -21.08 -30.36 -23.59
C LEU A 45 -21.32 -30.45 -25.09
N PHE A 46 -20.51 -29.77 -25.90
CA PHE A 46 -20.62 -29.81 -27.35
C PHE A 46 -20.45 -31.22 -27.95
N SER A 47 -19.65 -32.07 -27.31
CA SER A 47 -19.44 -33.45 -27.75
C SER A 47 -20.55 -34.41 -27.32
N LEU A 48 -21.21 -34.12 -26.20
CA LEU A 48 -22.29 -34.93 -25.62
C LEU A 48 -23.65 -34.59 -26.20
N LEU A 49 -23.89 -33.33 -26.52
CA LEU A 49 -25.16 -32.88 -27.08
C LEU A 49 -25.21 -33.08 -28.59
N ASP A 50 -26.44 -33.18 -29.10
CA ASP A 50 -26.68 -33.32 -30.53
C ASP A 50 -26.24 -32.06 -31.27
N LYS A 51 -25.36 -32.22 -32.26
CA LYS A 51 -24.74 -31.10 -32.99
C LYS A 51 -25.68 -30.47 -34.00
N GLU A 52 -26.74 -31.19 -34.37
CA GLU A 52 -27.76 -30.70 -35.28
C GLU A 52 -28.74 -29.75 -34.58
N ASP A 53 -28.76 -29.75 -33.24
CA ASP A 53 -29.56 -28.80 -32.46
C ASP A 53 -28.81 -27.47 -32.23
N PRO A 54 -29.27 -26.34 -32.82
CA PRO A 54 -28.64 -25.04 -32.62
C PRO A 54 -28.63 -24.59 -31.15
N MET A 55 -29.59 -25.06 -30.32
CA MET A 55 -29.60 -24.74 -28.89
C MET A 55 -28.42 -25.39 -28.15
N ALA A 56 -28.03 -26.61 -28.52
CA ALA A 56 -26.88 -27.29 -27.94
C ALA A 56 -25.57 -26.53 -28.23
N VAL A 57 -25.42 -26.05 -29.47
CA VAL A 57 -24.26 -25.26 -29.89
C VAL A 57 -24.21 -23.95 -29.12
N LEU A 58 -25.32 -23.21 -29.05
CA LEU A 58 -25.41 -21.96 -28.29
C LEU A 58 -25.12 -22.15 -26.80
N LEU A 59 -25.64 -23.22 -26.21
CA LEU A 59 -25.41 -23.56 -24.81
C LEU A 59 -23.92 -23.84 -24.56
N SER A 60 -23.27 -24.67 -25.38
CA SER A 60 -21.83 -24.93 -25.25
C SER A 60 -20.98 -23.66 -25.42
N ALA A 61 -21.30 -22.81 -26.41
CA ALA A 61 -20.61 -21.56 -26.66
C ALA A 61 -20.79 -20.57 -25.49
N SER A 62 -22.00 -20.49 -24.92
CA SER A 62 -22.28 -19.64 -23.76
C SER A 62 -21.52 -20.08 -22.51
N VAL A 63 -21.29 -21.39 -22.32
CA VAL A 63 -20.47 -21.90 -21.21
C VAL A 63 -19.02 -21.49 -21.37
N VAL A 64 -18.46 -21.62 -22.58
CA VAL A 64 -17.06 -21.21 -22.84
C VAL A 64 -16.89 -19.70 -22.68
N LEU A 65 -17.76 -18.92 -23.34
CA LEU A 65 -17.70 -17.45 -23.29
C LEU A 65 -17.99 -16.92 -21.89
N GLY A 66 -19.05 -17.41 -21.25
CA GLY A 66 -19.45 -17.00 -19.91
C GLY A 66 -18.41 -17.38 -18.86
N GLY A 67 -17.85 -18.59 -18.94
CA GLY A 67 -16.77 -19.01 -18.05
C GLY A 67 -15.46 -18.24 -18.28
N GLY A 68 -15.13 -17.91 -19.53
CA GLY A 68 -13.99 -17.03 -19.85
C GLY A 68 -14.17 -15.60 -19.32
N LEU A 69 -15.38 -15.04 -19.46
CA LEU A 69 -15.74 -13.73 -18.91
C LEU A 69 -15.67 -13.73 -17.37
N LEU A 70 -16.15 -14.79 -16.74
CA LEU A 70 -16.07 -14.96 -15.29
C LEU A 70 -14.60 -15.04 -14.83
N ALA A 71 -13.77 -15.83 -15.51
CA ALA A 71 -12.34 -15.93 -15.22
C ALA A 71 -11.64 -14.57 -15.32
N PHE A 72 -11.96 -13.80 -16.37
CA PHE A 72 -11.46 -12.43 -16.55
C PHE A 72 -11.90 -11.50 -15.42
N LEU A 73 -13.18 -11.53 -15.05
CA LEU A 73 -13.73 -10.72 -13.95
C LEU A 73 -13.07 -11.06 -12.62
N VAL A 74 -12.89 -12.35 -12.30
CA VAL A 74 -12.20 -12.80 -11.09
C VAL A 74 -10.76 -12.25 -11.06
N ASN A 75 -10.06 -12.28 -12.18
CA ASN A 75 -8.72 -11.72 -12.27
C ASN A 75 -8.72 -10.19 -12.09
N CYS A 76 -9.63 -9.46 -12.75
CA CYS A 76 -9.71 -8.00 -12.62
C CYS A 76 -10.09 -7.57 -11.20
N LEU A 77 -11.18 -8.10 -10.64
CA LEU A 77 -11.61 -7.78 -9.28
C LEU A 77 -10.56 -8.20 -8.26
N GLY A 78 -9.99 -9.39 -8.40
CA GLY A 78 -8.95 -9.88 -7.50
C GLY A 78 -7.73 -8.97 -7.47
N ASN A 79 -7.31 -8.42 -8.62
CA ASN A 79 -6.23 -7.43 -8.66
C ASN A 79 -6.58 -6.14 -7.91
N VAL A 80 -7.82 -5.63 -8.05
CA VAL A 80 -8.29 -4.46 -7.31
C VAL A 80 -8.30 -4.71 -5.81
N TYR A 81 -8.76 -5.88 -5.37
CA TYR A 81 -8.74 -6.26 -3.94
C TYR A 81 -7.32 -6.39 -3.40
N LEU A 82 -6.39 -6.92 -4.19
CA LEU A 82 -4.98 -6.99 -3.80
C LEU A 82 -4.36 -5.60 -3.67
N ASP A 83 -4.70 -4.68 -4.58
CA ASP A 83 -4.24 -3.28 -4.52
C ASP A 83 -4.79 -2.57 -3.27
N ALA A 84 -6.07 -2.78 -2.95
CA ALA A 84 -6.68 -2.24 -1.73
C ALA A 84 -6.06 -2.84 -0.45
N ALA A 85 -5.82 -4.17 -0.44
CA ALA A 85 -5.20 -4.85 0.69
C ALA A 85 -3.76 -4.35 0.93
N ASP A 86 -3.00 -4.09 -0.14
CA ASP A 86 -1.65 -3.54 -0.02
C ASP A 86 -1.67 -2.11 0.56
N ALA A 87 -2.61 -1.27 0.13
CA ALA A 87 -2.80 0.06 0.71
C ALA A 87 -3.08 0.02 2.23
N LEU A 88 -3.96 -0.88 2.67
CA LEU A 88 -4.24 -1.07 4.10
C LEU A 88 -3.01 -1.55 4.88
N LEU A 89 -2.22 -2.43 4.27
CA LEU A 89 -1.00 -2.97 4.88
C LEU A 89 0.08 -1.90 5.02
N GLN A 90 0.13 -0.93 4.11
CA GLN A 90 1.00 0.24 4.23
C GLN A 90 0.56 1.13 5.41
N ILE A 91 -0.75 1.39 5.56
CA ILE A 91 -1.30 2.17 6.68
C ILE A 91 -0.94 1.51 8.01
N ALA A 92 -1.16 0.20 8.14
CA ALA A 92 -0.82 -0.56 9.35
C ALA A 92 0.69 -0.47 9.68
N LYS A 93 1.57 -0.54 8.68
CA LYS A 93 3.02 -0.37 8.89
C LYS A 93 3.41 1.04 9.34
N PHE A 94 2.69 2.07 8.90
CA PHE A 94 2.92 3.43 9.38
C PHE A 94 2.48 3.59 10.83
N GLU A 95 1.33 3.01 11.20
CA GLU A 95 0.85 3.00 12.58
C GLU A 95 1.80 2.27 13.52
N GLU A 96 2.30 1.09 13.12
CA GLU A 96 3.26 0.32 13.90
C GLU A 96 4.57 1.10 14.16
N ARG A 97 5.11 1.75 13.11
CA ARG A 97 6.31 2.61 13.26
C ARG A 97 6.03 3.82 14.14
N GLY A 98 4.85 4.43 14.01
CA GLY A 98 4.42 5.54 14.85
C GLY A 98 4.34 5.15 16.33
N ASN A 99 3.70 4.02 16.64
CA ASN A 99 3.59 3.52 18.01
C ASN A 99 4.95 3.11 18.58
N ARG A 100 5.82 2.50 17.77
CA ARG A 100 7.18 2.17 18.20
C ARG A 100 7.99 3.42 18.54
N SER A 101 7.96 4.45 17.69
CA SER A 101 8.64 5.72 17.95
C SER A 101 8.11 6.42 19.20
N ARG A 102 6.80 6.37 19.44
CA ARG A 102 6.18 6.91 20.67
C ARG A 102 6.61 6.12 21.91
N ASN A 103 6.67 4.79 21.82
CA ASN A 103 7.13 3.95 22.93
C ASN A 103 8.61 4.17 23.23
N GLU A 104 9.47 4.27 22.20
CA GLU A 104 10.90 4.60 22.36
C GLU A 104 11.08 5.99 23.00
N ALA A 105 10.26 6.98 22.63
CA ALA A 105 10.27 8.30 23.26
C ALA A 105 9.78 8.27 24.71
N LEU A 106 8.75 7.48 25.02
CA LEU A 106 8.27 7.29 26.41
C LEU A 106 9.29 6.55 27.27
N GLU A 107 10.00 5.58 26.71
CA GLU A 107 11.08 4.87 27.39
C GLU A 107 12.26 5.80 27.68
N LEU A 108 12.65 6.64 26.72
CA LEU A 108 13.66 7.68 26.93
C LEU A 108 13.23 8.71 27.99
N ALA A 109 11.96 9.13 27.97
CA ALA A 109 11.43 10.06 28.98
C ALA A 109 11.39 9.42 30.38
N ARG A 110 11.01 8.14 30.49
CA ARG A 110 11.07 7.40 31.77
C ARG A 110 12.50 7.27 32.27
N LYS A 111 13.42 6.93 31.37
CA LYS A 111 14.83 6.84 31.70
C LYS A 111 15.40 8.18 32.18
N ALA A 112 15.05 9.28 31.54
CA ALA A 112 15.48 10.61 31.98
C ALA A 112 14.96 10.97 33.39
N VAL A 113 13.73 10.58 33.72
CA VAL A 113 13.18 10.77 35.08
C VAL A 113 13.86 9.86 36.10
N GLU A 114 14.15 8.61 35.76
CA GLU A 114 14.86 7.67 36.64
C GLU A 114 16.32 8.12 36.87
N ASP A 115 17.01 8.57 35.82
CA ASP A 115 18.36 9.13 35.91
C ASP A 115 18.37 10.43 36.76
N ASP A 116 17.32 11.28 36.70
CA ASP A 116 17.16 12.46 37.56
C ASP A 116 16.85 12.10 39.03
N GLU A 117 16.10 11.01 39.29
CA GLU A 117 15.80 10.52 40.64
C GLU A 117 17.02 9.83 41.31
N ASP A 118 17.88 9.17 40.53
CA ASP A 118 19.13 8.58 41.01
C ASP A 118 20.26 9.62 41.23
N GLU A 119 20.16 10.81 40.64
CA GLU A 119 21.08 11.94 40.89
C GLU A 119 20.81 12.66 42.24
N GLU A 120 19.73 12.35 42.98
CA GLU A 120 19.49 12.89 44.33
C GLU A 120 20.40 12.30 45.44
N VAL A 121 21.35 11.40 45.11
CA VAL A 121 22.40 10.94 46.04
C VAL A 121 23.81 11.31 45.54
N ALA A 122 24.03 12.56 45.15
CA ALA A 122 25.37 13.15 45.12
C ALA A 122 25.34 14.60 45.63
N PRO A 123 26.12 14.95 46.66
CA PRO A 123 26.02 16.26 47.29
C PRO A 123 26.48 17.37 46.35
N GLN A 124 25.67 18.42 46.28
CA GLN A 124 25.98 19.71 45.66
C GLN A 124 27.40 20.20 46.00
N GLU A 125 28.16 20.58 44.98
CA GLU A 125 29.17 21.63 45.13
C GLU A 125 29.16 22.59 43.92
N LYS A 126 28.45 23.71 44.13
CA LYS A 126 28.67 25.07 43.60
C LYS A 126 29.17 25.24 42.14
N ASN A 127 28.30 25.77 41.29
CA ASN A 127 28.38 27.18 40.84
C ASN A 127 27.18 27.53 39.95
N GLU A 128 26.32 28.43 40.44
CA GLU A 128 25.26 29.13 39.70
C GLU A 128 25.72 30.61 39.52
N PRO A 129 25.01 31.50 38.81
CA PRO A 129 24.75 31.57 37.37
C PRO A 129 25.23 32.92 36.76
N GLU A 130 25.55 32.98 35.47
CA GLU A 130 25.46 34.26 34.73
C GLU A 130 24.27 34.21 33.75
N ARG A 131 23.12 34.71 34.24
CA ARG A 131 22.07 35.30 33.41
C ARG A 131 22.38 36.78 33.22
N LYS A 132 22.27 37.28 31.99
CA LYS A 132 21.63 38.58 31.67
C LYS A 132 21.42 38.74 30.13
N PRO A 133 20.52 39.64 29.68
CA PRO A 133 19.31 39.25 28.94
C PRO A 133 19.12 40.02 27.62
N ALA A 134 18.07 39.68 26.86
CA ALA A 134 17.22 40.54 26.01
C ALA A 134 16.81 39.89 24.67
N SER A 135 15.64 39.21 24.67
CA SER A 135 14.40 39.52 23.92
C SER A 135 14.42 40.28 22.57
N PRO A 136 13.28 40.34 21.82
CA PRO A 136 12.97 39.55 20.64
C PRO A 136 12.82 40.44 19.38
N THR A 137 12.74 39.89 18.17
CA THR A 137 12.16 40.65 17.05
C THR A 137 11.38 39.73 16.13
N GLU A 138 10.06 39.91 16.19
CA GLU A 138 9.07 39.51 15.21
C GLU A 138 9.35 40.16 13.86
N ALA A 139 9.13 39.43 12.76
CA ALA A 139 8.60 39.93 11.48
C ALA A 139 8.41 38.70 10.57
N LYS A 140 7.20 38.13 10.56
CA LYS A 140 6.12 38.40 9.59
C LYS A 140 6.25 37.61 8.29
N GLU A 141 5.33 36.66 8.15
CA GLU A 141 4.55 36.34 6.92
C GLU A 141 4.32 37.64 6.11
N ASP A 142 4.29 37.69 4.79
CA ASP A 142 3.58 36.82 3.86
C ASP A 142 3.85 37.32 2.41
N GLU A 143 3.20 36.68 1.44
CA GLU A 143 2.82 37.17 0.10
C GLU A 143 3.61 36.75 -1.16
N SER A 144 3.00 35.71 -1.78
CA SER A 144 2.49 35.64 -3.16
C SER A 144 3.48 35.65 -4.33
N ALA A 145 3.71 34.44 -4.84
CA ALA A 145 4.15 34.20 -6.21
C ALA A 145 2.99 34.48 -7.18
N ASP A 146 3.17 35.56 -7.93
CA ASP A 146 2.69 35.89 -9.28
C ASP A 146 2.02 34.72 -10.04
N GLU A 147 0.69 34.78 -10.17
CA GLU A 147 -0.09 34.10 -11.22
C GLU A 147 -0.46 35.14 -12.28
N THR A 148 0.02 34.94 -13.50
CA THR A 148 -0.65 35.43 -14.71
C THR A 148 -0.47 34.41 -15.83
N ASP A 149 -1.46 33.53 -15.95
CA ASP A 149 -1.82 32.87 -17.21
C ASP A 149 -2.52 33.92 -18.09
N GLU A 150 -1.99 34.17 -19.29
CA GLU A 150 -2.76 34.77 -20.39
C GLU A 150 -3.16 33.63 -21.35
N GLU A 151 -4.47 33.37 -21.43
CA GLU A 151 -5.14 32.69 -22.54
C GLU A 151 -5.52 33.70 -23.64
N ASP A 152 -5.67 33.16 -24.86
CA ASP A 152 -6.39 33.67 -26.05
C ASP A 152 -5.71 34.68 -27.00
N ASP A 153 -5.15 34.15 -28.11
CA ASP A 153 -5.74 34.23 -29.48
C ASP A 153 -4.95 33.41 -30.52
#